data_AF-A0A1X2IN45-F1
#
_entry.id   AF-A0A1X2IN45-F1
#
_cell.length_a   1.000
_cell.length_b   1.000
_cell.length_c   1.000
_cell.angle_alpha   90.00
_cell.angle_beta   90.00
_cell.angle_gamma   90.00
#
_symmetry.space_group_name_H-M   'P 1'
#
loop_
_entity.id
_entity.type
_entity.pdbx_description
1 polymer ?
#
loop_
_entity_poly.entity_id
_entity_poly.type
_entity_poly.pdbx_seq_one_letter_code
_entity_poly.pdbx_strand_id
1 'polypeptide(L)'
;MYKHRFYPPRSHFLCLLIVLCHSHITTAAPTNVAQLLGIDEYSWNILSIMTTVILSYVAHAVAIRPERTKRLGPTIISYVAALAWPMNGVYDAYSAIYKYFKQDAILYSSPIEFPSKYFRPHLYQDNGTFLKEQLDTLDASGRNSVKNCILNGNVFLGYDDTLSSHRDRYAIKTKDMSICGPGSRCQYQASLHPSSIRFLPPIMIEQLIYQARGIQNNAMGSLLITFIQLAFSSYKIFVEHGNSWGKLILGIYMMMTILQSASRLLLPTQLTVFSLRVPRRVELLFDKTPVQVNMETRTLVGFSPLGTDVSFFTDQNDDQLYIPSFHHSRKGFDPTLCHSSRYGIDSLLGPTKYLTWKDKSHKYNVVFISVALPLLLGIVAGYDQHSTIQWIVLLWILSAFPFLWLTSHLYRPFMCVPSFTYFCCSPSLGVEYFVYVQLMNLVGIGLVISATVLSYIV
;
A
#
# COMPACT_ATOMS: atom_id res chain seq x y z
N MET A 1 2.67 30.64 -4.13
CA MET A 1 2.88 29.76 -5.30
C MET A 1 4.22 29.05 -5.11
N TYR A 2 4.23 27.81 -4.58
CA TYR A 2 5.48 27.08 -4.33
C TYR A 2 5.98 26.49 -5.65
N LYS A 3 7.15 26.94 -6.11
CA LYS A 3 7.83 26.42 -7.30
C LYS A 3 8.39 25.04 -6.95
N HIS A 4 7.60 23.99 -7.18
CA HIS A 4 8.07 22.61 -7.00
C HIS A 4 9.22 22.36 -7.99
N ARG A 5 10.45 22.24 -7.46
CA ARG A 5 11.57 21.71 -8.25
C ARG A 5 11.29 20.24 -8.49
N PHE A 6 10.80 19.93 -9.69
CA PHE A 6 10.70 18.57 -10.19
C PHE A 6 12.13 18.05 -10.36
N TYR A 7 12.61 17.27 -9.40
CA TYR A 7 13.81 16.47 -9.62
C TYR A 7 13.35 15.22 -10.39
N PRO A 8 13.76 15.02 -11.66
CA PRO A 8 13.49 13.75 -12.32
C PRO A 8 14.12 12.63 -11.47
N PRO A 9 13.44 11.50 -11.26
CA PRO A 9 14.01 10.41 -10.47
C PRO A 9 15.25 9.90 -11.19
N ARG A 10 16.44 10.13 -10.61
CA ARG A 10 17.73 9.69 -11.15
C ARG A 10 17.78 8.19 -11.46
N SER A 11 16.92 7.40 -10.81
CA SER A 11 16.78 5.95 -11.03
C SER A 11 16.28 5.57 -12.44
N HIS A 12 15.40 6.37 -13.06
CA HIS A 12 14.87 6.04 -14.39
C HIS A 12 15.91 6.22 -15.49
N PHE A 13 16.79 7.22 -15.34
CA PHE A 13 17.88 7.45 -16.29
C PHE A 13 18.90 6.30 -16.27
N LEU A 14 19.23 5.77 -15.09
CA LEU A 14 20.14 4.64 -14.97
C LEU A 14 19.58 3.37 -15.63
N CYS A 15 18.29 3.05 -15.43
CA CYS A 15 17.64 1.93 -16.10
C CYS A 15 17.64 2.08 -17.62
N LEU A 16 17.27 3.27 -18.11
CA LEU A 16 17.25 3.55 -19.55
C LEU A 16 18.66 3.42 -20.15
N LEU A 17 19.69 3.90 -19.43
CA LEU A 17 21.08 3.80 -19.85
C LEU A 17 21.55 2.34 -19.92
N ILE A 18 21.21 1.50 -18.91
CA ILE A 18 21.57 0.08 -18.92
C ILE A 18 20.86 -0.67 -20.06
N VAL A 19 19.58 -0.39 -20.31
CA VAL A 19 18.84 -0.99 -21.42
C VAL A 19 19.41 -0.57 -22.78
N LEU A 20 19.71 0.72 -22.96
CA LEU A 20 20.33 1.25 -24.18
C LEU A 20 21.75 0.72 -24.41
N CYS A 21 22.53 0.57 -23.34
CA CYS A 21 23.84 -0.07 -23.40
C CYS A 21 23.72 -1.54 -23.83
N HIS A 22 22.70 -2.27 -23.37
CA HIS A 22 22.48 -3.66 -23.77
C HIS A 22 22.01 -3.78 -25.23
N SER A 23 21.13 -2.89 -25.69
CA SER A 23 20.60 -2.93 -27.07
C SER A 23 21.61 -2.47 -28.13
N HIS A 24 22.58 -1.63 -27.78
CA HIS A 24 23.62 -1.19 -28.73
C HIS A 24 24.73 -2.22 -28.93
N ILE A 25 24.93 -3.15 -27.99
CA ILE A 25 25.93 -4.21 -28.10
C ILE A 25 25.53 -5.26 -29.17
N THR A 26 24.25 -5.37 -29.53
CA THR A 26 23.78 -6.37 -30.51
C THR A 26 23.89 -5.94 -31.97
N THR A 27 24.19 -4.67 -32.27
CA THR A 27 24.18 -4.15 -33.66
C THR A 27 25.55 -3.82 -34.25
N ALA A 28 26.61 -3.75 -33.44
CA ALA A 28 27.98 -3.66 -33.94
C ALA A 28 28.48 -5.07 -34.29
N ALA A 29 29.30 -5.21 -35.35
CA ALA A 29 29.89 -6.49 -35.74
C ALA A 29 30.41 -7.22 -34.48
N PRO A 30 30.05 -8.49 -34.25
CA PRO A 30 30.21 -9.15 -32.97
C PRO A 30 31.69 -9.44 -32.73
N THR A 31 32.45 -8.43 -32.33
CA THR A 31 33.58 -8.68 -31.45
C THR A 31 32.96 -9.22 -30.18
N ASN A 32 33.16 -10.51 -29.96
CA ASN A 32 32.65 -11.20 -28.79
C ASN A 32 33.15 -10.40 -27.57
N VAL A 33 32.27 -9.65 -26.91
CA VAL A 33 32.64 -8.84 -25.73
C VAL A 33 33.29 -9.74 -24.66
N ALA A 34 32.91 -11.02 -24.65
CA ALA A 34 33.58 -12.10 -23.93
C ALA A 34 35.08 -12.23 -24.27
N GLN A 35 35.46 -12.26 -25.56
CA GLN A 35 36.86 -12.28 -26.00
C GLN A 35 37.60 -10.99 -25.64
N LEU A 36 36.92 -9.83 -25.71
CA LEU A 36 37.52 -8.54 -25.34
C LEU A 36 37.82 -8.45 -23.84
N LEU A 37 36.98 -9.06 -23.00
CA LEU A 37 37.13 -9.07 -21.54
C LEU A 37 37.90 -10.31 -21.03
N GLY A 38 38.29 -11.24 -21.91
CA GLY A 38 38.94 -12.51 -21.53
C GLY A 38 38.04 -13.41 -20.67
N ILE A 39 36.72 -13.25 -20.75
CA ILE A 39 35.73 -14.03 -20.00
C ILE A 39 35.38 -15.26 -20.85
N ASP A 40 35.48 -16.44 -20.27
CA ASP A 40 35.07 -17.68 -20.93
C ASP A 40 33.54 -17.68 -21.22
N GLU A 41 33.12 -18.47 -22.22
CA GLU A 41 31.73 -18.52 -22.67
C GLU A 41 30.75 -18.88 -21.54
N TYR A 42 31.17 -19.75 -20.62
CA TYR A 42 30.36 -20.16 -19.47
C TYR A 42 30.15 -19.01 -18.49
N SER A 43 31.20 -18.29 -18.12
CA SER A 43 31.11 -17.08 -17.28
C SER A 43 30.29 -15.97 -17.93
N TRP A 44 30.39 -15.79 -19.25
CA TRP A 44 29.57 -14.82 -19.99
C TRP A 44 28.08 -15.18 -19.96
N ASN A 45 27.76 -16.46 -20.13
CA ASN A 45 26.39 -16.95 -20.01
C ASN A 45 25.84 -16.64 -18.62
N ILE A 46 26.58 -16.98 -17.55
CA ILE A 46 26.20 -16.64 -16.16
C ILE A 46 25.93 -15.14 -15.99
N LEU A 47 26.80 -14.28 -16.52
CA LEU A 47 26.66 -12.83 -16.38
C LEU A 47 25.43 -12.29 -17.14
N SER A 48 25.18 -12.81 -18.34
CA SER A 48 23.99 -12.49 -19.14
C SER A 48 22.69 -12.87 -18.41
N ILE A 49 22.69 -14.02 -17.72
CA ILE A 49 21.57 -14.52 -16.94
C ILE A 49 21.33 -13.64 -15.72
N MET A 50 22.39 -13.39 -14.93
CA MET A 50 22.32 -12.48 -13.80
C MET A 50 21.80 -11.11 -14.22
N THR A 51 22.28 -10.60 -15.36
CA THR A 51 21.81 -9.33 -15.92
C THR A 51 20.32 -9.38 -16.29
N THR A 52 19.86 -10.45 -16.94
CA THR A 52 18.44 -10.64 -17.31
C THR A 52 17.54 -10.71 -16.08
N VAL A 53 17.95 -11.43 -15.04
CA VAL A 53 17.23 -11.53 -13.76
C VAL A 53 17.22 -10.18 -13.05
N ILE A 54 18.37 -9.53 -12.94
CA ILE A 54 18.49 -8.22 -12.27
C ILE A 54 17.67 -7.18 -13.03
N LEU A 55 17.69 -7.15 -14.36
CA LEU A 55 16.89 -6.21 -15.15
C LEU A 55 15.40 -6.46 -15.00
N SER A 56 14.98 -7.73 -15.09
CA SER A 56 13.59 -8.13 -14.86
C SER A 56 13.15 -7.71 -13.45
N TYR A 57 14.02 -7.89 -12.46
CA TYR A 57 13.76 -7.47 -11.09
C TYR A 57 13.73 -5.95 -10.91
N VAL A 58 14.67 -5.21 -11.49
CA VAL A 58 14.71 -3.75 -11.35
C VAL A 58 13.47 -3.15 -11.98
N ALA A 59 13.08 -3.61 -13.17
CA ALA A 59 11.89 -3.15 -13.84
C ALA A 59 10.61 -3.57 -13.07
N HIS A 60 10.63 -4.74 -12.45
CA HIS A 60 9.64 -5.16 -11.48
C HIS A 60 9.56 -4.23 -10.24
N ALA A 61 10.69 -3.90 -9.62
CA ALA A 61 10.75 -3.00 -8.47
C ALA A 61 10.27 -1.59 -8.82
N VAL A 62 10.56 -1.14 -10.06
CA VAL A 62 10.01 0.10 -10.62
C VAL A 62 8.49 0.01 -10.81
N ALA A 63 7.90 -1.19 -10.94
CA ALA A 63 6.47 -1.47 -11.04
C ALA A 63 5.75 -1.62 -9.67
N ILE A 64 6.49 -1.80 -8.57
CA ILE A 64 5.94 -1.79 -7.20
C ILE A 64 5.56 -0.36 -6.79
N ARG A 65 4.44 -0.20 -6.09
CA ARG A 65 4.01 1.12 -5.60
C ARG A 65 4.97 1.57 -4.49
N PRO A 66 5.69 2.70 -4.64
CA PRO A 66 6.60 3.15 -3.60
C PRO A 66 5.83 3.53 -2.35
N GLU A 67 6.48 3.34 -1.20
CA GLU A 67 5.92 3.77 0.06
C GLU A 67 5.96 5.30 0.19
N ARG A 68 4.97 5.86 0.91
CA ARG A 68 4.68 7.30 0.92
C ARG A 68 5.57 8.10 1.87
N THR A 69 6.29 7.42 2.75
CA THR A 69 7.22 8.06 3.67
C THR A 69 8.51 8.38 2.94
N LYS A 70 9.19 9.49 3.29
CA LYS A 70 10.55 9.76 2.79
C LYS A 70 11.59 8.75 3.33
N ARG A 71 11.18 7.84 4.22
CA ARG A 71 12.04 6.82 4.77
C ARG A 71 12.35 5.79 3.69
N LEU A 72 13.64 5.59 3.46
CA LEU A 72 14.14 4.68 2.44
C LEU A 72 13.89 3.21 2.79
N GLY A 73 14.08 2.83 4.08
CA GLY A 73 14.00 1.46 4.56
C GLY A 73 12.70 0.71 4.23
N PRO A 74 11.51 1.27 4.54
CA PRO A 74 10.22 0.63 4.27
C PRO A 74 10.01 0.29 2.77
N THR A 75 10.35 1.24 1.89
CA THR A 75 10.31 1.04 0.43
C THR A 75 11.28 -0.06 -0.01
N ILE A 76 12.52 -0.06 0.50
CA ILE A 76 13.50 -1.11 0.20
C ILE A 76 12.98 -2.48 0.64
N ILE A 77 12.41 -2.59 1.85
CA ILE A 77 11.87 -3.85 2.37
C ILE A 77 10.73 -4.36 1.48
N SER A 78 9.86 -3.46 1.01
CA SER A 78 8.78 -3.81 0.09
C SER A 78 9.32 -4.33 -1.26
N TYR A 79 10.38 -3.71 -1.78
CA TYR A 79 11.05 -4.17 -3.00
C TYR A 79 11.71 -5.55 -2.80
N VAL A 80 12.42 -5.75 -1.69
CA VAL A 80 13.04 -7.05 -1.33
C VAL A 80 11.98 -8.14 -1.13
N ALA A 81 10.85 -7.83 -0.51
CA ALA A 81 9.76 -8.80 -0.33
C ALA A 81 9.14 -9.20 -1.68
N ALA A 82 8.96 -8.26 -2.59
CA ALA A 82 8.47 -8.54 -3.94
C ALA A 82 9.49 -9.28 -4.82
N LEU A 83 10.80 -9.13 -4.55
CA LEU A 83 11.84 -9.97 -5.15
C LEU A 83 11.65 -11.43 -4.75
N ALA A 84 11.58 -11.66 -3.44
CA ALA A 84 11.49 -12.99 -2.86
C ALA A 84 10.19 -13.69 -3.29
N TRP A 85 9.10 -12.93 -3.30
CA TRP A 85 7.75 -13.45 -3.47
C TRP A 85 6.98 -12.61 -4.50
N PRO A 86 6.94 -13.04 -5.77
CA PRO A 86 6.15 -12.40 -6.81
C PRO A 86 4.66 -12.28 -6.45
N MET A 87 4.21 -13.17 -5.56
CA MET A 87 2.85 -13.17 -5.05
C MET A 87 2.49 -11.90 -4.28
N ASN A 88 3.46 -11.28 -3.61
CA ASN A 88 3.21 -10.08 -2.83
C ASN A 88 2.81 -8.92 -3.75
N GLY A 89 3.49 -8.78 -4.89
CA GLY A 89 3.11 -7.77 -5.87
C GLY A 89 1.82 -8.11 -6.64
N VAL A 90 1.47 -9.39 -6.81
CA VAL A 90 0.13 -9.78 -7.30
C VAL A 90 -0.95 -9.34 -6.31
N TYR A 91 -0.71 -9.53 -5.00
CA TYR A 91 -1.63 -9.08 -3.95
C TYR A 91 -1.86 -7.57 -3.99
N ASP A 92 -0.78 -6.79 -4.07
CA ASP A 92 -0.88 -5.32 -4.14
C ASP A 92 -1.56 -4.85 -5.43
N ALA A 93 -1.23 -5.46 -6.57
CA ALA A 93 -1.84 -5.16 -7.84
C ALA A 93 -3.35 -5.45 -7.83
N TYR A 94 -3.74 -6.66 -7.43
CA TYR A 94 -5.14 -7.07 -7.37
C TYR A 94 -5.93 -6.25 -6.36
N SER A 95 -5.36 -5.92 -5.20
CA SER A 95 -5.98 -5.04 -4.21
C SER A 95 -6.28 -3.65 -4.78
N ALA A 96 -5.36 -3.08 -5.56
CA ALA A 96 -5.58 -1.80 -6.21
C ALA A 96 -6.63 -1.88 -7.34
N ILE A 97 -6.62 -2.94 -8.13
CA ILE A 97 -7.63 -3.22 -9.17
C ILE A 97 -9.03 -3.35 -8.53
N TYR A 98 -9.13 -4.13 -7.45
CA TYR A 98 -10.38 -4.30 -6.71
C TYR A 98 -10.89 -2.98 -6.13
N LYS A 99 -10.02 -2.16 -5.51
CA LYS A 99 -10.38 -0.83 -5.00
C LYS A 99 -10.91 0.08 -6.09
N TYR A 100 -10.31 0.04 -7.28
CA TYR A 100 -10.79 0.82 -8.42
C TYR A 100 -12.22 0.40 -8.83
N PHE A 101 -12.47 -0.91 -9.00
CA PHE A 101 -13.81 -1.38 -9.38
C PHE A 101 -14.86 -1.24 -8.27
N LYS A 102 -14.45 -1.17 -7.00
CA LYS A 102 -15.33 -0.98 -5.84
C LYS A 102 -15.38 0.45 -5.33
N GLN A 103 -14.80 1.41 -6.04
CA GLN A 103 -14.62 2.77 -5.55
C GLN A 103 -15.91 3.43 -5.05
N ASP A 104 -17.02 3.29 -5.78
CA ASP A 104 -18.27 3.94 -5.40
C ASP A 104 -18.90 3.29 -4.16
N ALA A 105 -18.73 1.97 -4.00
CA ALA A 105 -19.15 1.25 -2.79
C ALA A 105 -18.30 1.64 -1.57
N ILE A 106 -17.00 1.83 -1.78
CA ILE A 106 -16.07 2.25 -0.73
C ILE A 106 -16.37 3.69 -0.28
N LEU A 107 -16.69 4.58 -1.22
CA LEU A 107 -16.86 6.00 -0.96
C LEU A 107 -18.27 6.37 -0.50
N TYR A 108 -19.31 5.77 -1.09
CA TYR A 108 -20.68 6.29 -0.97
C TYR A 108 -21.67 5.29 -0.37
N SER A 109 -21.60 4.02 -0.79
CA SER A 109 -22.77 3.12 -0.70
C SER A 109 -22.59 1.88 0.17
N SER A 110 -21.48 1.75 0.90
CA SER A 110 -21.43 0.76 1.99
C SER A 110 -22.22 1.31 3.19
N PRO A 111 -23.40 0.78 3.56
CA PRO A 111 -23.89 0.97 4.92
C PRO A 111 -22.81 0.35 5.81
N ILE A 112 -21.97 1.19 6.40
CA ILE A 112 -21.04 0.71 7.41
C ILE A 112 -21.92 0.59 8.63
N GLU A 113 -22.48 -0.60 8.81
CA GLU A 113 -23.07 -1.00 10.06
C GLU A 113 -21.92 -1.07 11.07
N PHE A 114 -21.52 0.09 11.59
CA PHE A 114 -20.57 0.11 12.69
C PHE A 114 -21.18 -0.69 13.83
N PRO A 115 -20.36 -1.45 14.59
CA PRO A 115 -20.88 -2.13 15.75
C PRO A 115 -21.43 -1.04 16.66
N SER A 116 -22.75 -1.01 16.85
CA SER A 116 -23.48 0.02 17.61
C SER A 116 -22.90 0.25 19.00
N LYS A 117 -22.14 -0.72 19.52
CA LYS A 117 -21.44 -0.67 20.81
C LYS A 117 -20.30 0.35 20.88
N TYR A 118 -19.70 0.77 19.76
CA TYR A 118 -18.56 1.70 19.76
C TYR A 118 -18.83 2.98 18.99
N PHE A 119 -19.75 2.93 18.03
CA PHE A 119 -20.07 4.09 17.21
C PHE A 119 -21.35 4.71 17.74
N ARG A 120 -21.24 5.91 18.30
CA ARG A 120 -22.40 6.71 18.68
C ARG A 120 -22.95 7.33 17.39
N PRO A 121 -24.08 6.85 16.84
CA PRO A 121 -24.54 7.27 15.51
C PRO A 121 -24.88 8.75 15.46
N HIS A 122 -25.25 9.34 16.60
CA HIS A 122 -25.48 10.78 16.74
C HIS A 122 -24.19 11.61 16.66
N LEU A 123 -23.00 10.99 16.73
CA LEU A 123 -21.72 11.69 16.74
C LEU A 123 -21.02 11.83 15.39
N TYR A 124 -21.50 11.15 14.36
CA TYR A 124 -20.88 11.23 13.06
C TYR A 124 -21.97 11.30 12.01
N GLN A 125 -22.16 12.50 11.47
CA GLN A 125 -22.99 12.68 10.30
C GLN A 125 -22.28 12.02 9.10
N ASP A 126 -22.93 11.04 8.49
CA ASP A 126 -22.45 10.44 7.25
C ASP A 126 -22.65 11.46 6.12
N ASN A 127 -21.56 12.10 5.70
CA ASN A 127 -21.53 13.06 4.61
C ASN A 127 -21.23 12.39 3.27
N GLY A 128 -21.47 11.08 3.12
CA GLY A 128 -21.24 10.36 1.87
C GLY A 128 -22.03 10.91 0.67
N THR A 129 -23.26 11.36 0.89
CA THR A 129 -24.09 12.02 -0.14
C THR A 129 -23.49 13.36 -0.56
N PHE A 130 -23.10 14.19 0.40
CA PHE A 130 -22.41 15.47 0.15
C PHE A 130 -21.08 15.26 -0.58
N LEU A 131 -20.27 14.29 -0.15
CA LEU A 131 -19.01 13.93 -0.82
C LEU A 131 -19.25 13.52 -2.28
N LYS A 132 -20.31 12.76 -2.55
CA LYS A 132 -20.70 12.37 -3.91
C LYS A 132 -21.07 13.58 -4.75
N GLU A 133 -21.95 14.43 -4.24
CA GLU A 133 -22.38 15.66 -4.92
C GLU A 133 -21.18 16.55 -5.25
N GLN A 134 -20.29 16.79 -4.28
CA GLN A 134 -19.06 17.57 -4.48
C GLN A 134 -18.14 16.94 -5.54
N LEU A 135 -18.00 15.60 -5.56
CA LEU A 135 -17.23 14.91 -6.59
C LEU A 135 -17.89 15.01 -7.97
N ASP A 136 -19.22 15.04 -8.03
CA ASP A 136 -19.98 15.16 -9.27
C ASP A 136 -19.91 16.57 -9.88
N THR A 137 -19.63 17.61 -9.06
CA THR A 137 -19.31 18.96 -9.57
C THR A 137 -17.98 19.05 -10.32
N LEU A 138 -17.10 18.05 -10.14
CA LEU A 138 -15.81 17.99 -10.83
C LEU A 138 -15.97 17.43 -12.25
N ASP A 139 -15.11 17.90 -13.15
CA ASP A 139 -14.87 17.26 -14.43
C ASP A 139 -14.34 15.82 -14.23
N ALA A 140 -14.42 14.98 -15.28
CA ALA A 140 -14.02 13.57 -15.17
C ALA A 140 -12.58 13.40 -14.68
N SER A 141 -11.66 14.27 -15.12
CA SER A 141 -10.26 14.25 -14.70
C SER A 141 -10.11 14.62 -13.22
N GLY A 142 -10.70 15.74 -12.79
CA GLY A 142 -10.69 16.16 -11.38
C GLY A 142 -11.31 15.12 -10.45
N ARG A 143 -12.46 14.55 -10.84
CA ARG A 143 -13.16 13.50 -10.09
C ARG A 143 -12.29 12.28 -9.89
N ASN A 144 -11.69 11.76 -10.97
CA ASN A 144 -10.77 10.63 -10.90
C ASN A 144 -9.52 10.96 -10.09
N SER A 145 -9.03 12.21 -10.17
CA SER A 145 -7.90 12.70 -9.36
C SER A 145 -8.16 12.55 -7.87
N VAL A 146 -9.29 13.09 -7.41
CA VAL A 146 -9.67 13.05 -5.99
C VAL A 146 -10.03 11.63 -5.56
N LYS A 147 -10.83 10.88 -6.34
CA LYS A 147 -11.16 9.47 -6.03
C LYS A 147 -9.90 8.63 -5.85
N ASN A 148 -8.95 8.73 -6.78
CA ASN A 148 -7.70 7.98 -6.67
C ASN A 148 -6.85 8.43 -5.47
N CYS A 149 -6.90 9.72 -5.09
CA CYS A 149 -6.25 10.18 -3.86
C CYS A 149 -6.83 9.50 -2.62
N ILE A 150 -8.16 9.44 -2.54
CA ILE A 150 -8.88 8.78 -1.45
C ILE A 150 -8.60 7.27 -1.44
N LEU A 151 -8.79 6.57 -2.57
CA LEU A 151 -8.71 5.11 -2.65
C LEU A 151 -7.29 4.58 -2.45
N ASN A 152 -6.28 5.35 -2.84
CA ASN A 152 -4.92 5.03 -2.46
C ASN A 152 -4.74 5.10 -0.93
N GLY A 153 -5.54 5.86 -0.19
CA GLY A 153 -5.34 6.13 1.24
C GLY A 153 -4.26 7.19 1.45
N ASN A 154 -4.16 8.13 0.52
CA ASN A 154 -3.15 9.20 0.52
C ASN A 154 -3.64 10.47 1.19
N VAL A 155 -4.71 10.39 1.96
CA VAL A 155 -5.27 11.53 2.70
C VAL A 155 -4.84 11.42 4.16
N PHE A 156 -4.34 12.51 4.71
CA PHE A 156 -3.87 12.63 6.09
C PHE A 156 -4.57 13.79 6.79
N LEU A 157 -4.62 13.74 8.12
CA LEU A 157 -4.96 14.86 8.98
C LEU A 157 -3.70 15.48 9.56
N GLY A 158 -3.49 16.77 9.27
CA GLY A 158 -2.47 17.58 9.90
C GLY A 158 -2.97 18.19 11.20
N TYR A 159 -2.15 18.12 12.25
CA TYR A 159 -2.39 18.74 13.56
C TYR A 159 -1.08 19.18 14.25
N ASP A 160 -1.16 20.22 15.08
CA ASP A 160 -0.01 20.91 15.70
C ASP A 160 0.20 20.60 17.20
N ASP A 161 -0.56 19.66 17.75
CA ASP A 161 -0.59 19.46 19.19
C ASP A 161 0.69 18.78 19.74
N THR A 162 1.29 19.44 20.74
CA THR A 162 2.47 18.96 21.47
C THR A 162 2.09 17.94 22.55
N LEU A 163 0.86 17.98 23.07
CA LEU A 163 0.38 17.12 24.16
C LEU A 163 0.07 15.69 23.68
N SER A 164 -0.48 15.54 22.48
CA SER A 164 -0.69 14.23 21.83
C SER A 164 0.60 13.54 21.41
N SER A 165 1.73 14.26 21.27
CA SER A 165 3.02 13.68 20.85
C SER A 165 3.55 12.58 21.79
N HIS A 166 3.13 12.58 23.05
CA HIS A 166 3.50 11.55 24.02
C HIS A 166 2.58 10.32 24.02
N ARG A 167 1.38 10.41 23.45
CA ARG A 167 0.39 9.30 23.48
C ARG A 167 0.19 8.64 22.13
N ASP A 168 0.30 9.40 21.04
CA ASP A 168 0.04 8.86 19.70
C ASP A 168 1.32 8.32 19.08
N ARG A 169 1.61 7.06 19.38
CA ARG A 169 2.66 6.28 18.71
C ARG A 169 2.48 6.25 17.19
N TYR A 170 1.33 6.63 16.66
CA TYR A 170 1.02 6.58 15.23
C TYR A 170 1.17 7.93 14.53
N ALA A 171 1.57 9.00 15.23
CA ALA A 171 1.83 10.30 14.66
C ALA A 171 3.09 10.28 13.78
N ILE A 172 2.96 10.62 12.50
CA ILE A 172 4.12 10.76 11.60
C ILE A 172 4.51 12.23 11.56
N LYS A 173 5.79 12.54 11.76
CA LYS A 173 6.27 13.92 11.64
C LYS A 173 6.18 14.37 10.18
N THR A 174 5.57 15.52 9.93
CA THR A 174 5.39 16.09 8.59
C THR A 174 6.71 16.20 7.81
N LYS A 175 7.81 16.53 8.49
CA LYS A 175 9.15 16.63 7.89
C LYS A 175 9.64 15.33 7.24
N ASP A 176 9.17 14.19 7.73
CA ASP A 176 9.50 12.84 7.25
C ASP A 176 8.62 12.42 6.05
N MET A 177 7.71 13.29 5.58
CA MET A 177 6.74 12.98 4.52
C MET A 177 6.89 13.93 3.32
N SER A 178 6.54 13.43 2.15
CA SER A 178 6.31 14.24 0.95
C SER A 178 4.81 14.58 0.92
N ILE A 179 4.45 15.76 1.42
CA ILE A 179 3.06 16.09 1.75
C ILE A 179 2.68 17.48 1.26
N CYS A 180 1.44 17.61 0.81
CA CYS A 180 0.86 18.85 0.30
C CYS A 180 -0.54 19.08 0.92
N GLY A 181 -1.19 20.19 0.57
CA GLY A 181 -2.50 20.56 1.12
C GLY A 181 -2.43 21.40 2.39
N PRO A 182 -3.58 21.85 2.92
CA PRO A 182 -3.64 22.77 4.05
C PRO A 182 -2.96 22.28 5.32
N GLY A 183 -3.04 20.97 5.59
CA GLY A 183 -2.48 20.34 6.78
C GLY A 183 -0.97 20.07 6.69
N SER A 184 -0.34 20.33 5.54
CA SER A 184 1.11 20.14 5.37
C SER A 184 1.94 21.13 6.20
N ARG A 185 1.30 22.17 6.75
CA ARG A 185 1.91 23.14 7.67
C ARG A 185 1.95 22.63 9.11
N CYS A 186 1.18 21.59 9.42
CA CYS A 186 1.10 21.05 10.76
C CYS A 186 2.34 20.21 11.10
N GLN A 187 2.67 20.04 12.38
CA GLN A 187 3.84 19.29 12.81
C GLN A 187 3.70 17.78 12.63
N TYR A 188 2.49 17.26 12.84
CA TYR A 188 2.19 15.83 12.81
C TYR A 188 1.10 15.51 11.79
N GLN A 189 1.10 14.25 11.35
CA GLN A 189 0.21 13.70 10.35
C GLN A 189 -0.37 12.38 10.85
N ALA A 190 -1.68 12.23 10.72
CA ALA A 190 -2.40 10.98 10.94
C ALA A 190 -3.02 10.51 9.62
N SER A 191 -2.81 9.24 9.24
CA SER A 191 -3.40 8.68 8.02
C SER A 191 -4.92 8.58 8.15
N LEU A 192 -5.65 9.00 7.12
CA LEU A 192 -7.08 8.75 7.02
C LEU A 192 -7.35 7.52 6.18
N HIS A 193 -8.16 6.65 6.75
CA HIS A 193 -8.68 5.52 6.03
C HIS A 193 -9.70 5.98 4.96
N PRO A 194 -9.72 5.40 3.74
CA PRO A 194 -10.60 5.85 2.65
C PRO A 194 -12.08 5.89 3.02
N SER A 195 -12.57 4.88 3.75
CA SER A 195 -13.97 4.84 4.19
C SER A 195 -14.30 5.87 5.29
N SER A 196 -13.29 6.37 6.01
CA SER A 196 -13.49 7.40 7.05
C SER A 196 -13.73 8.79 6.46
N ILE A 197 -13.40 9.00 5.18
CA ILE A 197 -13.48 10.31 4.52
C ILE A 197 -14.92 10.83 4.45
N ARG A 198 -15.90 9.94 4.31
CA ARG A 198 -17.31 10.32 4.30
C ARG A 198 -17.83 10.86 5.63
N PHE A 199 -17.12 10.64 6.73
CA PHE A 199 -17.47 11.20 8.05
C PHE A 199 -16.73 12.51 8.34
N LEU A 200 -15.95 13.03 7.38
CA LEU A 200 -15.30 14.32 7.54
C LEU A 200 -16.33 15.45 7.51
N PRO A 201 -16.13 16.53 8.29
CA PRO A 201 -16.93 17.73 8.18
C PRO A 201 -16.93 18.30 6.75
N PRO A 202 -18.03 18.95 6.30
CA PRO A 202 -18.14 19.52 4.95
C PRO A 202 -16.93 20.39 4.56
N ILE A 203 -16.44 21.23 5.46
CA ILE A 203 -15.27 22.11 5.22
C ILE A 203 -13.99 21.33 4.90
N MET A 204 -13.82 20.12 5.44
CA MET A 204 -12.64 19.27 5.15
C MET A 204 -12.84 18.49 3.85
N ILE A 205 -14.07 18.09 3.53
CA ILE A 205 -14.42 17.53 2.23
C ILE A 205 -14.15 18.56 1.14
N GLU A 206 -14.56 19.81 1.31
CA GLU A 206 -14.27 20.89 0.38
C GLU A 206 -12.76 21.10 0.19
N GLN A 207 -11.97 21.13 1.29
CA GLN A 207 -10.50 21.18 1.19
C GLN A 207 -9.95 20.06 0.28
N LEU A 208 -10.45 18.83 0.45
CA LEU A 208 -10.07 17.68 -0.37
C LEU A 208 -10.44 17.89 -1.84
N ILE A 209 -11.68 18.28 -2.12
CA ILE A 209 -12.24 18.38 -3.47
C ILE A 209 -11.57 19.49 -4.29
N TYR A 210 -11.31 20.64 -3.66
CA TYR A 210 -10.75 21.79 -4.37
C TYR A 210 -9.23 21.75 -4.47
N GLN A 211 -8.52 21.18 -3.49
CA GLN A 211 -7.07 21.27 -3.42
C GLN A 211 -6.33 19.97 -3.73
N ALA A 212 -7.01 18.81 -3.74
CA ALA A 212 -6.36 17.55 -4.10
C ALA A 212 -6.28 17.30 -5.61
N ARG A 213 -6.75 18.26 -6.44
CA ARG A 213 -6.68 18.16 -7.90
C ARG A 213 -5.23 18.20 -8.38
N GLY A 214 -4.86 17.24 -9.22
CA GLY A 214 -3.52 17.21 -9.84
C GLY A 214 -2.39 16.65 -8.95
N ILE A 215 -2.73 16.01 -7.82
CA ILE A 215 -1.73 15.31 -6.97
C ILE A 215 -1.23 14.01 -7.60
N GLN A 216 -1.93 13.52 -8.62
CA GLN A 216 -1.52 12.33 -9.36
C GLN A 216 -0.18 12.56 -10.05
N ASN A 217 0.71 11.57 -9.91
CA ASN A 217 1.92 11.54 -10.72
C ASN A 217 1.57 10.92 -12.07
N ASN A 218 2.13 11.47 -13.15
CA ASN A 218 2.05 10.82 -14.46
C ASN A 218 2.91 9.56 -14.41
N ALA A 219 2.25 8.40 -14.27
CA ALA A 219 2.91 7.09 -14.27
C ALA A 219 3.52 6.71 -15.62
N MET A 220 3.40 7.56 -16.66
CA MET A 220 3.83 7.30 -18.03
C MET A 220 5.28 6.84 -18.14
N GLY A 221 6.21 7.50 -17.44
CA GLY A 221 7.62 7.08 -17.47
C GLY A 221 7.83 5.67 -16.91
N SER A 222 7.15 5.35 -15.80
CA SER A 222 7.22 4.02 -15.21
C SER A 222 6.54 2.96 -16.08
N LEU A 223 5.41 3.29 -16.71
CA LEU A 223 4.68 2.40 -17.61
C LEU A 223 5.48 2.11 -18.88
N LEU A 224 6.16 3.11 -19.44
CA LEU A 224 7.03 2.93 -20.59
C LEU A 224 8.18 1.96 -20.28
N ILE A 225 8.84 2.13 -19.13
CA ILE A 225 9.89 1.20 -18.68
C ILE A 225 9.33 -0.21 -18.55
N THR A 226 8.14 -0.36 -17.97
CA THR A 226 7.51 -1.66 -17.83
C THR A 226 7.11 -2.27 -19.17
N PHE A 227 6.67 -1.48 -20.16
CA PHE A 227 6.37 -1.97 -21.49
C PHE A 227 7.62 -2.48 -22.22
N ILE A 228 8.73 -1.73 -22.14
CA ILE A 228 10.03 -2.15 -22.69
C ILE A 228 10.49 -3.46 -22.03
N GLN A 229 10.37 -3.57 -20.71
CA GLN A 229 10.68 -4.79 -19.98
C GLN A 229 9.79 -5.96 -20.45
N LEU A 230 8.48 -5.77 -20.55
CA LEU A 230 7.57 -6.83 -21.00
C LEU A 230 7.91 -7.32 -22.40
N ALA A 231 8.25 -6.41 -23.32
CA ALA A 231 8.72 -6.77 -24.66
C ALA A 231 10.02 -7.59 -24.60
N PHE A 232 10.99 -7.17 -23.79
CA PHE A 232 12.24 -7.89 -23.60
C PHE A 232 12.06 -9.28 -22.97
N SER A 233 11.27 -9.39 -21.90
CA SER A 233 10.95 -10.67 -21.25
C SER A 233 10.20 -11.60 -22.21
N SER A 234 9.26 -11.07 -23.00
CA SER A 234 8.54 -11.84 -24.02
C SER A 234 9.51 -12.38 -25.08
N TYR A 235 10.41 -11.53 -25.59
CA TYR A 235 11.45 -11.94 -26.54
C TYR A 235 12.30 -13.10 -25.97
N LYS A 236 12.78 -12.96 -24.73
CA LYS A 236 13.57 -14.01 -24.05
C LYS A 236 12.79 -15.32 -23.89
N ILE A 237 11.50 -15.26 -23.56
CA ILE A 237 10.67 -16.47 -23.38
C ILE A 237 10.44 -17.18 -24.73
N PHE A 238 10.10 -16.44 -25.78
CA PHE A 238 9.64 -17.02 -27.05
C PHE A 238 10.75 -17.32 -28.06
N VAL A 239 11.80 -16.50 -28.12
CA VAL A 239 12.84 -16.60 -29.16
C VAL A 239 14.06 -17.36 -28.66
N GLU A 240 14.49 -17.09 -27.42
CA GLU A 240 15.69 -17.73 -26.87
C GLU A 240 15.44 -19.20 -26.55
N HIS A 241 16.37 -20.06 -26.92
CA HIS A 241 16.34 -21.46 -26.53
C HIS A 241 16.82 -21.56 -25.08
N GLY A 242 16.18 -22.39 -24.27
CA GLY A 242 16.51 -22.51 -22.86
C GLY A 242 15.55 -23.43 -22.13
N ASN A 243 15.93 -23.80 -20.91
CA ASN A 243 15.17 -24.69 -20.05
C ASN A 243 13.73 -24.17 -19.83
N SER A 244 12.76 -25.07 -19.95
CA SER A 244 11.34 -24.76 -19.78
C SER A 244 11.01 -24.14 -18.41
N TRP A 245 11.69 -24.59 -17.35
CA TRP A 245 11.52 -24.09 -15.99
C TRP A 245 12.12 -22.69 -15.79
N GLY A 246 13.23 -22.37 -16.46
CA GLY A 246 13.77 -21.01 -16.47
C GLY A 246 12.80 -20.03 -17.16
N LYS A 247 12.22 -20.45 -18.29
CA LYS A 247 11.16 -19.70 -18.99
C LYS A 247 9.91 -19.53 -18.13
N LEU A 248 9.55 -20.52 -17.32
CA LEU A 248 8.43 -20.41 -16.37
C LEU A 248 8.67 -19.31 -15.34
N ILE A 249 9.86 -19.22 -14.74
CA ILE A 249 10.20 -18.16 -13.78
C ILE A 249 10.01 -16.78 -14.44
N LEU A 250 10.54 -16.60 -15.64
CA LEU A 250 10.36 -15.36 -16.41
C LEU A 250 8.87 -15.09 -16.71
N GLY A 251 8.10 -16.12 -17.05
CA GLY A 251 6.66 -16.03 -17.28
C GLY A 251 5.87 -15.56 -16.05
N ILE A 252 6.23 -16.06 -14.86
CA ILE A 252 5.62 -15.64 -13.59
C ILE A 252 5.90 -14.16 -13.33
N TYR A 253 7.15 -13.71 -13.48
CA TYR A 253 7.50 -12.30 -13.33
C TYR A 253 6.81 -11.41 -14.38
N MET A 254 6.70 -11.88 -15.63
CA MET A 254 6.00 -11.18 -16.70
C MET A 254 4.53 -10.95 -16.35
N MET A 255 3.82 -11.99 -15.89
CA MET A 255 2.43 -11.91 -15.47
C MET A 255 2.22 -10.96 -14.28
N MET A 256 3.07 -11.05 -13.26
CA MET A 256 3.06 -10.13 -12.14
C MET A 256 3.24 -8.67 -12.60
N THR A 257 4.16 -8.45 -13.54
CA THR A 257 4.46 -7.14 -14.12
C THR A 257 3.27 -6.58 -14.93
N ILE A 258 2.55 -7.43 -15.67
CA ILE A 258 1.30 -7.07 -16.34
C ILE A 258 0.25 -6.63 -15.32
N LEU A 259 0.04 -7.42 -14.26
CA LEU A 259 -0.95 -7.09 -13.22
C LEU A 259 -0.61 -5.78 -12.51
N GLN A 260 0.66 -5.54 -12.18
CA GLN A 260 1.09 -4.30 -11.56
C GLN A 260 0.89 -3.10 -12.49
N SER A 261 1.24 -3.23 -13.77
CA SER A 261 0.98 -2.21 -14.79
C SER A 261 -0.51 -1.88 -14.90
N ALA A 262 -1.36 -2.90 -15.02
CA ALA A 262 -2.81 -2.74 -15.04
C ALA A 262 -3.31 -2.02 -13.79
N SER A 263 -2.81 -2.41 -12.60
CA SER A 263 -3.18 -1.75 -11.35
C SER A 263 -2.84 -0.26 -11.35
N ARG A 264 -1.72 0.15 -11.96
CA ARG A 264 -1.26 1.54 -12.04
C ARG A 264 -2.05 2.36 -13.04
N LEU A 265 -2.47 1.74 -14.14
CA LEU A 265 -3.37 2.37 -15.10
C LEU A 265 -4.72 2.66 -14.46
N LEU A 266 -5.29 1.70 -13.72
CA LEU A 266 -6.58 1.86 -13.05
C LEU A 266 -6.50 2.80 -11.84
N LEU A 267 -5.52 2.59 -10.97
CA LEU A 267 -5.30 3.38 -9.77
C LEU A 267 -3.88 3.97 -9.77
N PRO A 268 -3.65 5.12 -10.43
CA PRO A 268 -2.35 5.79 -10.49
C PRO A 268 -1.71 6.00 -9.12
N THR A 269 -0.38 5.84 -9.07
CA THR A 269 0.40 6.11 -7.87
C THR A 269 0.52 7.62 -7.64
N GLN A 270 0.64 8.02 -6.38
CA GLN A 270 0.88 9.41 -6.00
C GLN A 270 2.19 9.48 -5.23
N LEU A 271 3.06 10.41 -5.59
CA LEU A 271 4.36 10.63 -4.92
C LEU A 271 4.23 11.54 -3.69
N THR A 272 3.18 12.37 -3.67
CA THR A 272 2.87 13.29 -2.58
C THR A 272 1.54 12.87 -1.97
N VAL A 273 1.50 12.79 -0.64
CA VAL A 273 0.25 12.62 0.10
C VAL A 273 -0.44 13.97 0.29
N PHE A 274 -1.75 13.95 0.46
CA PHE A 274 -2.57 15.14 0.71
C PHE A 274 -2.93 15.23 2.19
N SER A 275 -2.73 16.39 2.80
CA SER A 275 -3.04 16.65 4.20
C SER A 275 -4.16 17.67 4.34
N LEU A 276 -5.21 17.26 5.03
CA LEU A 276 -6.31 18.11 5.48
C LEU A 276 -5.91 18.82 6.77
N ARG A 277 -6.33 20.08 6.90
CA ARG A 277 -6.14 20.83 8.14
C ARG A 277 -7.38 20.73 8.99
N VAL A 278 -7.21 20.30 10.24
CA VAL A 278 -8.27 20.35 11.24
C VAL A 278 -8.58 21.82 11.58
N PRO A 279 -9.85 22.26 11.57
CA PRO A 279 -10.18 23.64 11.93
C PRO A 279 -9.75 23.98 13.37
N ARG A 280 -9.12 25.15 13.59
CA ARG A 280 -8.67 25.62 14.93
C ARG A 280 -9.73 25.59 16.01
N ARG A 281 -11.01 25.81 15.68
CA ARG A 281 -12.11 25.73 16.65
C ARG A 281 -12.28 24.32 17.22
N VAL A 282 -12.01 23.31 16.38
CA VAL A 282 -11.98 21.90 16.80
C VAL A 282 -10.73 21.66 17.65
N GLU A 283 -9.57 22.26 17.34
CA GLU A 283 -8.34 22.18 18.14
C GLU A 283 -8.51 22.76 19.56
N LEU A 284 -9.12 23.93 19.71
CA LEU A 284 -9.34 24.60 21.01
C LEU A 284 -10.25 23.80 21.97
N LEU A 285 -11.10 22.93 21.42
CA LEU A 285 -11.93 22.02 22.19
C LEU A 285 -11.12 20.84 22.78
N PHE A 286 -9.99 20.47 22.18
CA PHE A 286 -9.07 19.48 22.78
C PHE A 286 -8.21 20.09 23.89
N ASP A 287 -7.84 21.36 23.77
CA ASP A 287 -6.87 22.01 24.64
C ASP A 287 -7.49 22.46 26.00
N LYS A 288 -8.79 22.77 26.03
CA LYS A 288 -9.43 23.45 27.17
C LYS A 288 -10.03 22.57 28.27
N THR A 289 -9.88 21.25 28.23
CA THR A 289 -10.28 20.40 29.37
C THR A 289 -9.09 19.63 29.94
N PRO A 290 -8.29 20.25 30.82
CA PRO A 290 -7.56 19.48 31.82
C PRO A 290 -8.62 18.87 32.74
N VAL A 291 -9.12 17.69 32.39
CA VAL A 291 -9.76 16.84 33.39
C VAL A 291 -8.63 16.50 34.36
N GLN A 292 -8.59 17.21 35.48
CA GLN A 292 -7.94 16.72 36.68
C GLN A 292 -8.64 15.40 37.00
N VAL A 293 -8.10 14.31 36.46
CA VAL A 293 -8.39 12.99 36.96
C VAL A 293 -7.72 12.98 38.33
N ASN A 294 -8.50 13.36 39.35
CA ASN A 294 -8.09 13.19 40.73
C ASN A 294 -7.80 11.71 40.92
N MET A 295 -6.51 11.37 40.89
CA MET A 295 -5.97 10.04 41.05
C MET A 295 -5.92 9.64 42.54
N GLU A 296 -6.88 10.13 43.33
CA GLU A 296 -7.03 9.85 44.75
C GLU A 296 -8.43 9.27 45.00
N THR A 297 -8.65 8.05 44.51
CA THR A 297 -9.50 7.06 45.21
C THR A 297 -9.30 5.69 44.57
N ARG A 298 -8.30 4.98 45.07
CA ARG A 298 -8.34 3.51 45.09
C ARG A 298 -9.40 3.10 46.09
N THR A 299 -10.66 3.04 45.66
CA THR A 299 -11.68 2.26 46.34
C THR A 299 -12.29 1.33 45.30
N LEU A 300 -12.11 0.02 45.54
CA LEU A 300 -12.92 -1.02 44.93
C LEU A 300 -14.40 -0.68 45.21
N VAL A 301 -15.12 -0.20 44.19
CA VAL A 301 -16.58 -0.16 44.21
C VAL A 301 -17.05 -0.79 42.91
N GLY A 302 -17.98 -1.72 43.07
CA GLY A 302 -18.29 -2.79 42.14
C GLY A 302 -18.81 -2.35 40.78
N PHE A 303 -18.61 -3.26 39.83
CA PHE A 303 -19.36 -3.32 38.59
C PHE A 303 -20.87 -3.29 38.88
N SER A 304 -21.55 -2.24 38.42
CA SER A 304 -22.96 -2.33 38.06
C SER A 304 -23.06 -2.44 36.53
N PRO A 305 -23.66 -3.50 35.98
CA PRO A 305 -23.64 -3.76 34.53
C PRO A 305 -24.68 -2.95 33.74
N LEU A 306 -25.54 -2.16 34.37
CA LEU A 306 -26.45 -1.23 33.70
C LEU A 306 -26.52 0.08 34.49
N GLY A 307 -26.04 1.17 33.89
CA GLY A 307 -25.99 2.49 34.50
C GLY A 307 -26.12 3.59 33.46
N THR A 308 -27.33 3.76 32.96
CA THR A 308 -27.85 5.00 32.40
C THR A 308 -27.73 6.10 33.44
N ASP A 309 -27.08 7.21 33.09
CA ASP A 309 -27.30 8.47 33.77
C ASP A 309 -27.54 9.58 32.74
N VAL A 310 -28.71 10.18 32.88
CA VAL A 310 -29.39 11.09 31.97
C VAL A 310 -29.39 12.44 32.66
N SER A 311 -28.48 13.33 32.27
CA SER A 311 -28.53 14.72 32.74
C SER A 311 -27.77 15.66 31.80
N PHE A 312 -28.29 15.89 30.58
CA PHE A 312 -27.88 17.05 29.77
C PHE A 312 -29.01 17.45 28.81
N PHE A 313 -30.05 18.07 29.36
CA PHE A 313 -30.94 19.00 28.65
C PHE A 313 -31.02 20.26 29.48
N THR A 314 -30.33 21.32 29.04
CA THR A 314 -30.72 22.73 29.13
C THR A 314 -29.55 23.56 28.61
N ASP A 315 -29.59 23.92 27.33
CA ASP A 315 -29.57 25.34 26.97
C ASP A 315 -30.13 25.50 25.55
N GLN A 316 -31.31 26.10 25.47
CA GLN A 316 -31.91 26.61 24.24
C GLN A 316 -31.62 28.10 24.24
N ASN A 317 -30.61 28.53 23.48
CA ASN A 317 -30.59 29.80 22.76
C ASN A 317 -29.25 29.95 22.00
N ASP A 318 -29.35 30.66 20.88
CA ASP A 318 -28.31 31.11 19.96
C ASP A 318 -27.94 30.22 18.78
N ASP A 319 -28.00 30.86 17.61
CA ASP A 319 -27.74 30.46 16.22
C ASP A 319 -26.29 29.98 15.95
N GLN A 320 -25.76 29.11 16.80
CA GLN A 320 -24.56 28.37 16.54
C GLN A 320 -24.99 26.97 16.11
N LEU A 321 -24.66 26.61 14.86
CA LEU A 321 -24.68 25.23 14.38
C LEU A 321 -23.69 24.41 15.23
N TYR A 322 -24.13 24.05 16.44
CA TYR A 322 -23.51 23.12 17.34
C TYR A 322 -23.54 21.80 16.62
N ILE A 323 -22.39 21.32 16.14
CA ILE A 323 -22.24 19.93 15.73
C ILE A 323 -22.02 19.17 17.04
N PRO A 324 -23.07 18.60 17.68
CA PRO A 324 -22.96 17.92 18.98
C PRO A 324 -22.09 16.66 18.85
N SER A 325 -21.81 16.31 17.60
CA SER A 325 -21.08 15.17 17.11
C SER A 325 -19.60 15.17 17.53
N PHE A 326 -19.03 16.35 17.76
CA PHE A 326 -17.67 16.47 18.31
C PHE A 326 -17.62 16.54 19.85
N HIS A 327 -18.70 17.00 20.50
CA HIS A 327 -18.67 17.33 21.94
C HIS A 327 -19.04 16.17 22.87
N HIS A 328 -19.88 15.23 22.43
CA HIS A 328 -20.18 14.03 23.22
C HIS A 328 -19.15 12.91 23.06
N SER A 329 -18.15 13.12 22.19
CA SER A 329 -16.83 12.57 22.43
C SER A 329 -16.12 13.46 23.45
N ARG A 330 -16.29 13.16 24.74
CA ARG A 330 -15.40 13.65 25.84
C ARG A 330 -13.92 13.21 25.65
N LYS A 331 -13.57 12.69 24.46
CA LYS A 331 -12.25 12.23 23.99
C LYS A 331 -11.95 12.70 22.55
N GLY A 332 -12.52 13.82 22.11
CA GLY A 332 -12.14 14.45 20.84
C GLY A 332 -12.51 13.65 19.58
N PHE A 333 -12.11 14.11 18.39
CA PHE A 333 -12.10 13.27 17.19
C PHE A 333 -11.39 11.97 17.56
N ASP A 334 -12.14 10.88 17.75
CA ASP A 334 -11.56 9.67 18.30
C ASP A 334 -10.40 9.29 17.37
N PRO A 335 -9.14 9.30 17.85
CA PRO A 335 -8.03 8.81 17.07
C PRO A 335 -8.32 7.39 16.60
N THR A 336 -9.25 6.65 17.22
CA THR A 336 -9.78 5.38 16.70
C THR A 336 -10.57 5.49 15.39
N LEU A 337 -10.89 6.64 14.79
CA LEU A 337 -11.34 6.69 13.38
C LEU A 337 -10.16 6.82 12.40
N CYS A 338 -9.06 7.45 12.84
CA CYS A 338 -7.73 7.34 12.20
C CYS A 338 -7.05 5.99 12.51
N HIS A 339 -7.44 5.30 13.58
CA HIS A 339 -6.78 4.11 14.11
C HIS A 339 -7.66 2.84 14.15
N SER A 340 -8.97 2.88 13.89
CA SER A 340 -9.82 1.66 13.74
C SER A 340 -9.55 0.95 12.43
N SER A 341 -8.75 1.56 11.56
CA SER A 341 -7.91 0.88 10.58
C SER A 341 -6.82 -0.02 11.22
N ARG A 342 -6.92 -0.44 12.50
CA ARG A 342 -6.28 -1.66 13.01
C ARG A 342 -6.57 -2.89 12.14
N TYR A 343 -7.62 -2.79 11.30
CA TYR A 343 -8.08 -3.81 10.39
C TYR A 343 -8.04 -3.41 8.90
N GLY A 344 -7.19 -2.49 8.43
CA GLY A 344 -6.76 -2.39 6.99
C GLY A 344 -7.76 -2.84 5.90
N ILE A 345 -7.44 -3.73 4.93
CA ILE A 345 -8.43 -4.04 3.85
C ILE A 345 -9.77 -4.57 4.41
N ASP A 346 -9.78 -5.23 5.57
CA ASP A 346 -11.04 -5.62 6.22
C ASP A 346 -11.81 -4.40 6.76
N SER A 347 -11.15 -3.34 7.25
CA SER A 347 -11.76 -2.07 7.67
C SER A 347 -12.28 -1.25 6.49
N LEU A 348 -11.81 -1.54 5.27
CA LEU A 348 -12.36 -1.06 4.00
C LEU A 348 -13.78 -1.54 3.73
N LEU A 349 -14.16 -2.64 4.37
CA LEU A 349 -15.45 -3.32 4.18
C LEU A 349 -16.27 -3.34 5.47
N GLY A 350 -15.86 -2.55 6.47
CA GLY A 350 -16.52 -2.43 7.76
C GLY A 350 -16.12 -3.50 8.79
N PRO A 351 -16.69 -3.48 10.00
CA PRO A 351 -16.51 -4.53 11.00
C PRO A 351 -16.66 -5.95 10.41
N THR A 352 -15.76 -6.88 10.79
CA THR A 352 -15.62 -8.26 10.27
C THR A 352 -16.90 -9.12 10.29
N LYS A 353 -17.90 -8.72 11.07
CA LYS A 353 -19.22 -9.35 11.14
C LYS A 353 -20.13 -9.01 9.96
N TYR A 354 -19.84 -7.94 9.22
CA TYR A 354 -20.71 -7.40 8.17
C TYR A 354 -20.05 -7.38 6.79
N LEU A 355 -18.76 -7.75 6.70
CA LEU A 355 -18.15 -8.12 5.43
C LEU A 355 -18.98 -9.24 4.80
N THR A 356 -19.55 -8.96 3.63
CA THR A 356 -20.21 -9.99 2.85
C THR A 356 -19.19 -11.08 2.52
N TRP A 357 -19.64 -12.32 2.31
CA TRP A 357 -18.74 -13.40 1.92
C TRP A 357 -17.92 -13.05 0.66
N LYS A 358 -18.49 -12.23 -0.24
CA LYS A 358 -17.82 -11.69 -1.44
C LYS A 358 -16.62 -10.78 -1.13
N ASP A 359 -16.65 -10.12 0.02
CA ASP A 359 -15.58 -9.22 0.44
C ASP A 359 -14.47 -9.99 1.16
N LYS A 360 -14.83 -11.05 1.91
CA LYS A 360 -13.86 -12.01 2.47
C LYS A 360 -13.20 -12.87 1.40
N SER A 361 -13.94 -13.22 0.33
CA SER A 361 -13.42 -14.05 -0.76
C SER A 361 -12.27 -13.38 -1.51
N HIS A 362 -12.17 -12.04 -1.47
CA HIS A 362 -11.07 -11.30 -2.09
C HIS A 362 -9.69 -11.84 -1.66
N LYS A 363 -9.49 -12.08 -0.36
CA LYS A 363 -8.20 -12.58 0.16
C LYS A 363 -7.88 -13.98 -0.37
N TYR A 364 -8.88 -14.86 -0.36
CA TYR A 364 -8.74 -16.21 -0.88
C TYR A 364 -8.49 -16.21 -2.40
N ASN A 365 -9.16 -15.32 -3.14
CA ASN A 365 -8.92 -15.13 -4.57
C ASN A 365 -7.49 -14.69 -4.83
N VAL A 366 -6.92 -13.79 -4.01
CA VAL A 366 -5.51 -13.41 -4.17
C VAL A 366 -4.59 -14.58 -3.89
N VAL A 367 -4.76 -15.28 -2.77
CA VAL A 367 -3.91 -16.44 -2.43
C VAL A 367 -4.00 -17.50 -3.54
N PHE A 368 -5.22 -17.74 -4.03
CA PHE A 368 -5.48 -18.68 -5.10
C PHE A 368 -4.86 -18.24 -6.43
N ILE A 369 -5.13 -17.02 -6.91
CA ILE A 369 -4.55 -16.50 -8.17
C ILE A 369 -3.03 -16.48 -8.08
N SER A 370 -2.48 -16.04 -6.94
CA SER A 370 -1.05 -16.02 -6.72
C SER A 370 -0.45 -17.41 -6.85
N VAL A 371 -0.97 -18.45 -6.19
CA VAL A 371 -0.36 -19.79 -6.19
C VAL A 371 -0.78 -20.65 -7.39
N ALA A 372 -2.07 -20.68 -7.71
CA ALA A 372 -2.62 -21.55 -8.74
C ALA A 372 -2.13 -21.15 -10.14
N LEU A 373 -2.00 -19.85 -10.42
CA LEU A 373 -1.64 -19.40 -11.77
C LEU A 373 -0.18 -19.77 -12.16
N PRO A 374 0.84 -19.58 -11.31
CA PRO A 374 2.18 -20.14 -11.51
C PRO A 374 2.21 -21.66 -11.63
N LEU A 375 1.41 -22.40 -10.84
CA LEU A 375 1.32 -23.86 -10.98
C LEU A 375 0.70 -24.26 -12.33
N LEU A 376 -0.34 -23.55 -12.78
CA LEU A 376 -0.92 -23.79 -14.11
C LEU A 376 0.08 -23.48 -15.23
N LEU A 377 0.86 -22.41 -15.11
CA LEU A 377 1.96 -22.12 -16.04
C LEU A 377 3.02 -23.23 -16.02
N GLY A 378 3.24 -23.88 -14.88
CA GLY A 378 4.14 -25.02 -14.75
C GLY A 378 3.76 -26.23 -15.59
N ILE A 379 2.47 -26.38 -15.97
CA ILE A 379 2.03 -27.43 -16.90
C ILE A 379 2.72 -27.26 -18.26
N VAL A 380 2.84 -26.02 -18.73
CA VAL A 380 3.53 -25.69 -19.99
C VAL A 380 5.03 -25.99 -19.89
N ALA A 381 5.61 -25.86 -18.69
CA ALA A 381 7.01 -26.18 -18.47
C ALA A 381 7.31 -27.69 -18.43
N GLY A 382 6.29 -28.52 -18.26
CA GLY A 382 6.36 -29.98 -18.23
C GLY A 382 6.75 -30.53 -16.87
N TYR A 383 5.75 -30.99 -16.10
CA TYR A 383 5.94 -31.60 -14.77
C TYR A 383 6.61 -33.00 -14.80
N ASP A 384 6.75 -33.61 -15.97
CA ASP A 384 7.24 -34.98 -16.11
C ASP A 384 8.78 -35.08 -16.17
N GLN A 385 9.49 -33.95 -16.19
CA GLN A 385 10.96 -33.92 -16.29
C GLN A 385 11.66 -34.37 -15.00
N HIS A 386 10.98 -34.27 -13.85
CA HIS A 386 11.48 -34.59 -12.51
C HIS A 386 12.87 -34.03 -12.18
N SER A 387 13.21 -32.86 -12.76
CA SER A 387 14.53 -32.25 -12.61
C SER A 387 14.71 -31.57 -11.25
N THR A 388 15.95 -31.39 -10.80
CA THR A 388 16.25 -30.59 -9.60
C THR A 388 15.68 -29.17 -9.71
N ILE A 389 15.72 -28.58 -10.91
CA ILE A 389 15.19 -27.24 -11.18
C ILE A 389 13.68 -27.19 -10.94
N GLN A 390 12.95 -28.20 -11.44
CA GLN A 390 11.51 -28.33 -11.21
C GLN A 390 11.17 -28.29 -9.72
N TRP A 391 11.89 -29.06 -8.90
CA TRP A 391 11.63 -29.11 -7.46
C TRP A 391 11.93 -27.78 -6.76
N ILE A 392 13.01 -27.08 -7.16
CA ILE A 392 13.33 -25.77 -6.59
C ILE A 392 12.25 -24.74 -6.95
N VAL A 393 11.79 -24.73 -8.22
CA VAL A 393 10.73 -23.81 -8.67
C VAL A 393 9.40 -24.13 -7.98
N LEU A 394 9.04 -25.41 -7.86
CA LEU A 394 7.84 -25.84 -7.12
C LEU A 394 7.92 -25.45 -5.65
N LEU A 395 9.06 -25.68 -5.00
CA LEU A 395 9.27 -25.28 -3.60
C LEU A 395 9.14 -23.78 -3.44
N TRP A 396 9.67 -22.98 -4.38
CA TRP A 396 9.52 -21.53 -4.39
C TRP A 396 8.05 -21.11 -4.50
N ILE A 397 7.29 -21.67 -5.45
CA ILE A 397 5.87 -21.34 -5.62
C ILE A 397 5.05 -21.74 -4.39
N LEU A 398 5.27 -22.96 -3.87
CA LEU A 398 4.49 -23.51 -2.75
C LEU A 398 4.87 -22.87 -1.41
N SER A 399 6.13 -22.52 -1.20
CA SER A 399 6.57 -21.81 0.03
C SER A 399 6.02 -20.38 0.13
N ALA A 400 5.53 -19.80 -0.98
CA ALA A 400 4.77 -18.55 -0.93
C ALA A 400 3.42 -18.72 -0.21
N PHE A 401 2.81 -19.91 -0.18
CA PHE A 401 1.52 -20.14 0.49
C PHE A 401 1.57 -19.88 2.00
N PRO A 402 2.45 -20.52 2.81
CA PRO A 402 2.52 -20.24 4.24
C PRO A 402 2.88 -18.77 4.49
N PHE A 403 3.71 -18.15 3.63
CA PHE A 403 3.99 -16.72 3.71
C PHE A 403 2.74 -15.87 3.48
N LEU A 404 1.98 -16.10 2.42
CA LEU A 404 0.73 -15.39 2.12
C LEU A 404 -0.36 -15.64 3.16
N TRP A 405 -0.46 -16.88 3.64
CA TRP A 405 -1.41 -17.27 4.67
C TRP A 405 -1.08 -16.58 5.99
N LEU A 406 0.20 -16.60 6.40
CA LEU A 406 0.66 -15.94 7.61
C LEU A 406 0.52 -14.41 7.50
N THR A 407 0.89 -13.84 6.35
CA THR A 407 0.72 -12.41 6.03
C THR A 407 -0.74 -12.02 5.74
N SER A 408 -1.70 -12.93 5.73
CA SER A 408 -3.13 -12.59 5.64
C SER A 408 -3.89 -12.84 6.94
N HIS A 409 -3.44 -13.81 7.75
CA HIS A 409 -4.06 -14.20 9.03
C HIS A 409 -3.38 -13.58 10.26
N LEU A 410 -2.05 -13.66 10.39
CA LEU A 410 -1.33 -13.00 11.49
C LEU A 410 -1.22 -11.50 11.26
N TYR A 411 -1.09 -11.12 10.00
CA TYR A 411 -1.26 -9.76 9.52
C TYR A 411 -2.75 -9.39 9.60
N ARG A 412 -3.21 -9.06 10.81
CA ARG A 412 -4.22 -8.00 10.85
C ARG A 412 -3.64 -6.82 10.10
N PRO A 413 -4.40 -6.17 9.23
CA PRO A 413 -3.86 -5.24 8.24
C PRO A 413 -3.58 -3.85 8.85
N PHE A 414 -2.77 -3.85 9.90
CA PHE A 414 -2.07 -2.73 10.49
C PHE A 414 -1.11 -2.05 9.50
N MET A 415 -1.02 -2.55 8.26
CA MET A 415 -0.07 -2.11 7.26
C MET A 415 -0.66 -1.31 6.10
N CYS A 416 -1.75 -0.58 6.33
CA CYS A 416 -1.88 0.72 5.65
C CYS A 416 -0.90 1.76 6.24
N VAL A 417 -0.22 1.41 7.34
CA VAL A 417 0.93 2.12 7.90
C VAL A 417 2.19 1.29 7.60
N PRO A 418 3.30 1.87 7.10
CA PRO A 418 4.52 1.12 6.80
C PRO A 418 4.88 0.10 7.89
N SER A 419 5.20 -1.13 7.49
CA SER A 419 5.69 -2.22 8.37
C SER A 419 6.72 -1.76 9.38
N PHE A 420 7.55 -0.83 8.92
CA PHE A 420 8.60 -0.21 9.67
C PHE A 420 8.10 0.80 10.72
N THR A 421 7.05 1.57 10.42
CA THR A 421 6.49 2.50 11.41
C THR A 421 5.88 1.69 12.55
N TYR A 422 5.24 0.55 12.29
CA TYR A 422 4.79 -0.33 13.38
C TYR A 422 5.95 -0.92 14.19
N PHE A 423 7.03 -1.35 13.52
CA PHE A 423 8.26 -1.81 14.18
C PHE A 423 8.84 -0.74 15.13
N CYS A 424 8.85 0.53 14.72
CA CYS A 424 9.27 1.65 15.56
C CYS A 424 8.35 1.89 16.78
N CYS A 425 7.10 1.43 16.74
CA CYS A 425 6.06 1.82 17.69
C CYS A 425 5.65 0.71 18.68
N SER A 426 5.98 -0.56 18.39
CA SER A 426 5.72 -1.70 19.27
C SER A 426 6.87 -2.71 19.24
N PRO A 427 7.94 -2.50 20.03
CA PRO A 427 9.18 -3.26 19.90
C PRO A 427 9.07 -4.74 20.29
N SER A 428 8.17 -5.16 21.18
CA SER A 428 8.16 -6.54 21.70
C SER A 428 7.64 -7.60 20.72
N LEU A 429 6.50 -7.35 20.07
CA LEU A 429 5.91 -8.26 19.06
C LEU A 429 6.41 -7.99 17.63
N GLY A 430 7.00 -6.81 17.39
CA GLY A 430 7.42 -6.40 16.05
C GLY A 430 8.72 -7.05 15.59
N VAL A 431 9.65 -7.32 16.49
CA VAL A 431 11.01 -7.77 16.12
C VAL A 431 11.04 -9.21 15.65
N GLU A 432 10.45 -10.15 16.41
CA GLU A 432 10.43 -11.57 16.05
C GLU A 432 9.77 -11.80 14.69
N TYR A 433 8.61 -11.16 14.49
CA TYR A 433 7.88 -11.24 13.24
C TYR A 433 8.67 -10.60 12.08
N PHE A 434 9.28 -9.44 12.30
CA PHE A 434 10.11 -8.80 11.29
C PHE A 434 11.27 -9.70 10.87
N VAL A 435 11.98 -10.29 11.84
CA VAL A 435 13.07 -11.24 11.59
C VAL A 435 12.56 -12.44 10.80
N TYR A 436 11.43 -13.03 11.19
CA TYR A 436 10.81 -14.14 10.47
C TYR A 436 10.51 -13.77 9.00
N VAL A 437 9.91 -12.61 8.75
CA VAL A 437 9.63 -12.14 7.37
C VAL A 437 10.91 -11.96 6.57
N GLN A 438 11.97 -11.39 7.15
CA GLN A 438 13.24 -11.24 6.44
C GLN A 438 13.89 -12.60 6.15
N LEU A 439 13.85 -13.55 7.09
CA LEU A 439 14.34 -14.91 6.87
C LEU A 439 13.59 -15.59 5.74
N MET A 440 12.25 -15.49 5.71
CA MET A 440 11.46 -16.03 4.61
C MET A 440 11.80 -15.35 3.27
N ASN A 441 11.98 -14.02 3.26
CA ASN A 441 12.43 -13.32 2.05
C ASN A 441 13.78 -13.84 1.55
N LEU A 442 14.74 -14.08 2.45
CA LEU A 442 16.05 -14.65 2.08
C LEU A 442 15.92 -16.05 1.49
N VAL A 443 15.04 -16.90 2.03
CA VAL A 443 14.74 -18.23 1.47
C VAL A 443 14.16 -18.09 0.07
N GLY A 444 13.15 -17.23 -0.12
CA GLY A 444 12.54 -17.01 -1.44
C GLY A 444 13.54 -16.51 -2.49
N ILE A 445 14.39 -15.54 -2.11
CA ILE A 445 15.49 -15.03 -2.96
C ILE A 445 16.46 -16.15 -3.33
N GLY A 446 16.89 -16.94 -2.33
CA GLY A 446 17.77 -18.07 -2.54
C GLY A 446 17.20 -19.06 -3.54
N LEU A 447 15.93 -19.45 -3.38
CA LEU A 447 15.26 -20.38 -4.29
C LEU A 447 15.16 -19.84 -5.72
N VAL A 448 14.78 -18.58 -5.92
CA VAL A 448 14.72 -17.95 -7.25
C VAL A 448 16.08 -17.88 -7.92
N ILE A 449 17.11 -17.44 -7.19
CA ILE A 449 18.45 -17.30 -7.75
C ILE A 449 18.99 -18.69 -8.10
N SER A 450 18.85 -19.68 -7.20
CA SER A 450 19.28 -21.05 -7.45
C SER A 450 18.55 -21.67 -8.64
N ALA A 451 17.22 -21.53 -8.71
CA ALA A 451 16.44 -22.05 -9.83
C ALA A 451 16.86 -21.40 -11.15
N THR A 452 17.07 -20.08 -11.15
CA THR A 452 17.45 -19.37 -12.37
C THR A 452 18.85 -19.75 -12.83
N VAL A 453 19.84 -19.78 -11.93
CA VAL A 453 21.20 -20.19 -12.26
C VAL A 453 21.23 -21.62 -12.81
N LEU A 454 20.59 -22.56 -12.11
CA LEU A 454 20.55 -23.96 -12.54
C LEU A 454 19.82 -24.15 -13.86
N SER A 455 18.72 -23.41 -14.10
CA SER A 455 17.94 -23.50 -15.34
C SER A 455 18.69 -23.07 -16.60
N TYR A 456 19.85 -22.44 -16.45
CA TYR A 456 20.65 -22.03 -17.59
C TYR A 456 21.97 -22.79 -17.69
N ILE A 457 22.49 -23.33 -16.58
CA ILE A 457 23.64 -24.23 -16.61
C ILE A 457 23.25 -25.58 -17.25
N VAL A 458 22.03 -26.03 -16.99
CA VAL A 458 21.44 -27.28 -17.51
C VAL A 458 20.58 -26.98 -18.73
#